data_AF-A0A316W5G6-F1
#
_entry.id   AF-A0A316W5G6-F1
#
_cell.length_a   1.000
_cell.length_b   1.000
_cell.length_c   1.000
_cell.angle_alpha   90.00
_cell.angle_beta   90.00
_cell.angle_gamma   90.00
#
_symmetry.space_group_name_H-M   'P 1'
#
loop_
_entity.id
_entity.type
_entity.pdbx_description
1 polymer ?
#
loop_
_entity_poly.entity_id
_entity_poly.type
_entity_poly.pdbx_seq_one_letter_code
_entity_poly.pdbx_strand_id
1 'polypeptide(L)'
;MSRKQKSSTSSLPPGQIYSQPSLTGSGTHDSARLALAVDALKSEKSPVSLDDFAIRHGLEALLRDQSLLQRFKEHERVTWNEKSGSYSYKPDFDLRSPNDLLHLLEQRSKASAPGGLSAGMKISELRESYDHARDAVEDFTKHEPREERKVLVLRGLKDGLIRHVYWNEIRGSDSKPVDDEFKELWHAQKVPDAVDLPKALAAEGLQMAKSDESSNPNPQAARGRGRGRGRGRGGFSGRKVKVQNTHLEGVDLSKDYV
;
A
#
# COMPACT_ATOMS: atom_id res chain seq x y z
N MET A 1 13.13 69.12 37.83
CA MET A 1 13.08 67.64 37.91
C MET A 1 11.70 67.26 38.48
N SER A 2 10.62 67.29 37.70
CA SER A 2 10.09 66.20 36.87
C SER A 2 9.99 64.83 37.57
N ARG A 3 8.81 64.50 38.13
CA ARG A 3 8.16 63.22 37.82
C ARG A 3 6.64 63.29 38.02
N LYS A 4 5.96 63.09 36.89
CA LYS A 4 4.52 63.09 36.62
C LYS A 4 3.73 62.12 37.49
N GLN A 5 2.58 62.58 37.98
CA GLN A 5 1.40 61.76 38.17
C GLN A 5 0.91 61.22 36.83
N LYS A 6 0.45 59.96 36.81
CA LYS A 6 -0.37 59.41 35.74
C LYS A 6 -1.54 58.65 36.37
N SER A 7 -2.66 59.36 36.46
CA SER A 7 -3.98 58.77 36.30
C SER A 7 -4.10 58.22 34.88
N SER A 8 -4.57 57.00 34.73
CA SER A 8 -5.08 56.50 33.45
C SER A 8 -6.35 55.70 33.70
N THR A 9 -7.46 56.42 33.65
CA THR A 9 -8.77 55.92 33.27
C THR A 9 -8.69 55.31 31.87
N SER A 10 -8.98 54.02 31.74
CA SER A 10 -9.40 53.43 30.46
C SER A 10 -10.66 52.60 30.70
N SER A 11 -11.81 53.25 30.49
CA SER A 11 -13.10 52.61 30.32
C SER A 11 -13.09 51.83 29.00
N LEU A 12 -13.31 50.52 29.07
CA LEU A 12 -13.62 49.69 27.90
C LEU A 12 -15.13 49.37 27.90
N PRO A 13 -15.80 49.40 26.73
CA PRO A 13 -17.23 49.12 26.65
C PRO A 13 -17.53 47.62 26.86
N PRO A 14 -18.66 47.25 27.48
CA PRO A 14 -19.07 45.86 27.61
C PRO A 14 -19.65 45.37 26.27
N GLY A 15 -19.07 44.30 25.71
CA GLY A 15 -19.62 43.68 24.50
C GLY A 15 -18.63 42.95 23.59
N GLN A 16 -17.33 42.92 23.91
CA GLN A 16 -16.34 42.23 23.07
C GLN A 16 -16.29 40.73 23.40
N ILE A 17 -17.09 39.95 22.69
CA ILE A 17 -17.07 38.48 22.71
C ILE A 17 -15.74 38.01 22.11
N TYR A 18 -14.80 37.65 22.99
CA TYR A 18 -13.48 37.09 22.66
C TYR A 18 -13.57 35.57 22.47
N SER A 19 -14.33 35.09 21.47
CA SER A 19 -14.34 33.66 21.12
C SER A 19 -14.93 33.36 19.74
N GLN A 20 -14.38 33.98 18.69
CA GLN A 20 -14.44 33.35 17.38
C GLN A 20 -13.03 33.19 16.82
N PRO A 21 -12.61 31.96 16.47
CA PRO A 21 -11.44 31.77 15.64
C PRO A 21 -11.85 32.13 14.21
N SER A 22 -11.84 33.43 13.90
CA SER A 22 -12.28 33.96 12.61
C SER A 22 -11.34 33.63 11.45
N LEU A 23 -10.32 32.78 11.64
CA LEU A 23 -9.31 32.49 10.61
C LEU A 23 -8.70 31.08 10.65
N THR A 24 -9.40 30.03 11.12
CA THR A 24 -8.87 28.64 11.11
C THR A 24 -9.90 27.59 10.65
N GLY A 25 -10.73 27.90 9.66
CA GLY A 25 -11.74 26.95 9.18
C GLY A 25 -11.98 26.90 7.66
N SER A 26 -11.70 27.98 6.91
CA SER A 26 -12.12 28.04 5.50
C SER A 26 -11.47 26.93 4.65
N GLY A 27 -10.15 26.75 4.77
CA GLY A 27 -9.44 25.71 4.01
C GLY A 27 -9.80 24.28 4.40
N THR A 28 -10.21 24.04 5.65
CA THR A 28 -10.68 22.72 6.12
C THR A 28 -12.11 22.43 5.68
N HIS A 29 -12.96 23.45 5.59
CA HIS A 29 -14.30 23.30 5.04
C HIS A 29 -14.26 23.09 3.54
N ASP A 30 -13.38 23.77 2.82
CA ASP A 30 -13.25 23.61 1.36
C ASP A 30 -12.67 22.24 0.99
N SER A 31 -11.66 21.75 1.69
CA SER A 31 -11.12 20.39 1.45
C SER A 31 -12.13 19.30 1.80
N ALA A 32 -12.89 19.46 2.88
CA ALA A 32 -13.97 18.54 3.23
C ALA A 32 -15.10 18.55 2.18
N ARG A 33 -15.48 19.73 1.67
CA ARG A 33 -16.44 19.88 0.56
C ARG A 33 -15.93 19.22 -0.71
N LEU A 34 -14.64 19.38 -1.04
CA LEU A 34 -14.02 18.68 -2.17
C LEU A 34 -14.04 17.17 -1.99
N ALA A 35 -13.71 16.66 -0.81
CA ALA A 35 -13.76 15.22 -0.53
C ALA A 35 -15.18 14.66 -0.69
N LEU A 36 -16.19 15.37 -0.18
CA LEU A 36 -17.60 15.01 -0.36
C LEU A 36 -18.01 15.06 -1.84
N ALA A 37 -17.54 16.06 -2.60
CA ALA A 37 -17.78 16.16 -4.03
C ALA A 37 -17.16 14.99 -4.80
N VAL A 38 -15.93 14.59 -4.46
CA VAL A 38 -15.26 13.45 -5.11
C VAL A 38 -15.95 12.14 -4.76
N ASP A 39 -16.40 11.95 -3.52
CA ASP A 39 -17.14 10.75 -3.10
C ASP A 39 -18.52 10.66 -3.78
N ALA A 40 -19.22 11.79 -3.89
CA ALA A 40 -20.46 11.88 -4.67
C ALA A 40 -20.21 11.55 -6.15
N LEU A 41 -19.15 12.09 -6.75
CA LEU A 41 -18.79 11.78 -8.15
C LEU A 41 -18.41 10.30 -8.33
N LYS A 42 -17.81 9.66 -7.31
CA LYS A 42 -17.51 8.22 -7.32
C LYS A 42 -18.79 7.37 -7.34
N SER A 43 -19.87 7.83 -6.70
CA SER A 43 -21.17 7.14 -6.74
C SER A 43 -21.87 7.25 -8.10
N GLU A 44 -21.63 8.34 -8.83
CA GLU A 44 -22.17 8.59 -10.16
C GLU A 44 -21.25 7.99 -11.23
N LYS A 45 -21.57 6.77 -11.71
CA LYS A 45 -20.77 6.06 -12.73
C LYS A 45 -20.81 6.70 -14.13
N SER A 46 -21.69 7.69 -14.35
CA SER A 46 -21.89 8.38 -15.62
C SER A 46 -21.34 9.81 -15.60
N PRO A 47 -20.93 10.38 -16.76
CA PRO A 47 -20.56 11.79 -16.83
C PRO A 47 -21.74 12.69 -16.46
N VAL A 48 -21.54 13.65 -15.55
CA VAL A 48 -22.59 14.56 -15.06
C VAL A 48 -22.22 16.02 -15.32
N SER A 49 -23.21 16.86 -15.63
CA SER A 49 -23.03 18.31 -15.71
C SER A 49 -22.83 18.92 -14.31
N LEU A 50 -22.05 20.00 -14.20
CA LEU A 50 -21.79 20.65 -12.91
C LEU A 50 -23.07 21.05 -12.17
N ASP A 51 -24.00 21.66 -12.89
CA ASP A 51 -25.22 22.23 -12.32
C ASP A 51 -26.11 21.14 -11.72
N ASP A 52 -26.29 20.06 -12.49
CA ASP A 52 -27.10 18.91 -12.09
C ASP A 52 -26.44 18.15 -10.92
N PHE A 53 -25.12 17.98 -10.96
CA PHE A 53 -24.35 17.40 -9.87
C PHE A 53 -24.46 18.21 -8.57
N ALA A 54 -24.32 19.54 -8.66
CA ALA A 54 -24.40 20.43 -7.51
C ALA A 54 -25.80 20.42 -6.87
N ILE A 55 -26.86 20.36 -7.67
CA ILE A 55 -28.24 20.30 -7.16
C ILE A 55 -28.52 18.93 -6.53
N ARG A 56 -28.17 17.83 -7.21
CA ARG A 56 -28.46 16.46 -6.71
C ARG A 56 -27.79 16.14 -5.38
N HIS A 57 -26.55 16.59 -5.19
CA HIS A 57 -25.78 16.33 -3.97
C HIS A 57 -25.80 17.48 -2.97
N GLY A 58 -26.55 18.57 -3.24
CA GLY A 58 -26.62 19.74 -2.36
C GLY A 58 -25.29 20.48 -2.24
N LEU A 59 -24.43 20.38 -3.25
CA LEU A 59 -23.10 20.98 -3.32
C LEU A 59 -23.11 22.31 -4.08
N GLU A 60 -24.09 23.18 -3.80
CA GLU A 60 -24.21 24.50 -4.44
C GLU A 60 -22.97 25.38 -4.27
N ALA A 61 -22.13 25.10 -3.26
CA ALA A 61 -20.86 25.78 -3.07
C ALA A 61 -19.91 25.63 -4.27
N LEU A 62 -19.98 24.52 -5.03
CA LEU A 62 -19.19 24.33 -6.25
C LEU A 62 -19.58 25.28 -7.38
N LEU A 63 -20.82 25.78 -7.38
CA LEU A 63 -21.31 26.76 -8.36
C LEU A 63 -20.96 28.19 -7.96
N ARG A 64 -20.90 28.47 -6.66
CA ARG A 64 -20.68 29.83 -6.13
C ARG A 64 -19.19 30.16 -5.98
N ASP A 65 -18.37 29.19 -5.57
CA ASP A 65 -16.96 29.39 -5.26
C ASP A 65 -16.06 28.93 -6.42
N GLN A 66 -15.56 29.89 -7.19
CA GLN A 66 -14.68 29.63 -8.35
C GLN A 66 -13.36 28.94 -7.94
N SER A 67 -12.84 29.23 -6.74
CA SER A 67 -11.62 28.62 -6.21
C SER A 67 -11.81 27.13 -5.89
N LEU A 68 -12.99 26.74 -5.39
CA LEU A 68 -13.36 25.35 -5.13
C LEU A 68 -13.48 24.58 -6.45
N LEU A 69 -14.10 25.20 -7.46
CA LEU A 69 -14.26 24.64 -8.79
C LEU A 69 -12.91 24.39 -9.49
N GLN A 70 -11.98 25.34 -9.41
CA GLN A 70 -10.62 25.15 -9.95
C GLN A 70 -9.91 23.97 -9.29
N ARG A 71 -9.95 23.88 -7.95
CA ARG A 71 -9.38 22.73 -7.22
C ARG A 71 -10.05 21.41 -7.56
N PHE A 72 -11.36 21.44 -7.82
CA PHE A 72 -12.11 20.25 -8.24
C PHE A 72 -11.68 19.80 -9.64
N LYS A 73 -11.42 20.73 -10.57
CA LYS A 73 -10.89 20.42 -11.91
C LYS A 73 -9.45 19.91 -11.91
N GLU A 74 -8.62 20.45 -11.03
CA GLU A 74 -7.21 20.04 -10.87
C GLU A 74 -7.05 18.70 -10.13
N HIS A 75 -8.13 18.16 -9.55
CA HIS A 75 -8.08 16.95 -8.76
C HIS A 75 -7.78 15.71 -9.63
N GLU A 76 -6.80 14.88 -9.23
CA GLU A 76 -6.31 13.74 -10.03
C GLU A 76 -7.39 12.71 -10.40
N ARG A 77 -8.41 12.58 -9.55
CA ARG A 77 -9.54 11.65 -9.73
C ARG A 77 -10.73 12.24 -10.48
N VAL A 78 -10.66 13.49 -10.94
CA VAL A 78 -11.73 14.15 -11.67
C VAL A 78 -11.27 14.40 -13.11
N THR A 79 -12.09 13.97 -14.06
CA THR A 79 -11.89 14.25 -15.48
C THR A 79 -12.95 15.22 -15.95
N TRP A 80 -12.52 16.34 -16.51
CA TRP A 80 -13.39 17.34 -17.11
C TRP A 80 -13.31 17.23 -18.63
N ASN A 81 -14.46 17.09 -19.28
CA ASN A 81 -14.57 17.15 -20.73
C ASN A 81 -15.01 18.55 -21.17
N GLU A 82 -14.09 19.35 -21.72
CA GLU A 82 -14.37 20.72 -22.19
C GLU A 82 -15.48 20.79 -23.25
N LYS A 83 -15.60 19.75 -24.08
CA LYS A 83 -16.58 19.70 -25.17
C LYS A 83 -18.01 19.48 -24.71
N SER A 84 -18.21 18.71 -23.64
CA SER A 84 -19.54 18.35 -23.12
C SER A 84 -19.88 19.06 -21.81
N GLY A 85 -18.92 19.80 -21.23
CA GLY A 85 -19.08 20.44 -19.91
C GLY A 85 -19.33 19.43 -18.78
N SER A 86 -18.98 18.16 -19.00
CA SER A 86 -19.30 17.07 -18.07
C SER A 86 -18.09 16.68 -17.25
N TYR A 87 -18.33 16.36 -15.98
CA TYR A 87 -17.36 15.77 -15.07
C TYR A 87 -17.60 14.28 -14.96
N SER A 88 -16.52 13.51 -14.98
CA SER A 88 -16.53 12.07 -14.68
C SER A 88 -15.45 11.72 -13.67
N TYR A 89 -15.76 10.78 -12.79
CA TYR A 89 -14.77 10.21 -11.89
C TYR A 89 -13.78 9.38 -12.70
N LYS A 90 -12.48 9.57 -12.44
CA LYS A 90 -11.40 8.75 -12.99
C LYS A 90 -11.13 7.63 -11.99
N PRO A 91 -11.62 6.39 -12.25
CA PRO A 91 -11.27 5.26 -11.41
C PRO A 91 -9.77 4.98 -11.52
N ASP A 92 -9.22 4.32 -10.50
CA ASP A 92 -7.82 3.89 -10.52
C ASP A 92 -7.59 2.91 -11.71
N PHE A 93 -8.62 2.16 -12.09
CA PHE A 93 -8.66 1.32 -13.28
C PHE A 93 -10.02 1.41 -14.00
N ASP A 94 -10.05 1.66 -15.32
CA ASP A 94 -11.29 1.66 -16.12
C ASP A 94 -11.67 0.23 -16.50
N LEU A 95 -12.25 -0.50 -15.54
CA LEU A 95 -12.63 -1.90 -15.69
C LEU A 95 -14.14 -2.01 -15.88
N ARG A 96 -14.57 -2.29 -17.12
CA ARG A 96 -16.00 -2.45 -17.46
C ARG A 96 -16.34 -3.87 -17.86
N SER A 97 -15.37 -4.57 -18.45
CA SER A 97 -15.52 -5.94 -18.92
C SER A 97 -14.57 -6.90 -18.20
N PRO A 98 -14.92 -8.20 -18.16
CA PRO A 98 -14.03 -9.22 -17.61
C PRO A 98 -12.74 -9.39 -18.45
N ASN A 99 -12.75 -9.01 -19.73
CA ASN A 99 -11.55 -9.02 -20.56
C ASN A 99 -10.59 -7.87 -20.21
N ASP A 100 -11.11 -6.71 -19.79
CA ASP A 100 -10.28 -5.59 -19.34
C ASP A 100 -9.49 -5.98 -18.08
N LEU A 101 -10.08 -6.80 -17.19
CA LEU A 101 -9.38 -7.38 -16.05
C LEU A 101 -8.19 -8.24 -16.49
N LEU A 102 -8.38 -9.09 -17.50
CA LEU A 102 -7.31 -9.95 -18.02
C LEU A 102 -6.18 -9.12 -18.63
N HIS A 103 -6.50 -8.13 -19.45
CA HIS A 103 -5.50 -7.26 -20.07
C HIS A 103 -4.72 -6.44 -19.04
N LEU A 104 -5.41 -5.95 -18.00
CA LEU A 104 -4.76 -5.23 -16.91
C LEU A 104 -3.81 -6.14 -16.13
N LEU A 105 -4.23 -7.37 -15.81
CA LEU A 105 -3.37 -8.36 -15.14
C LEU A 105 -2.16 -8.73 -16.01
N GLU A 106 -2.34 -8.92 -17.32
CA GLU A 106 -1.27 -9.18 -18.28
C GLU A 106 -0.29 -8.00 -18.39
N GLN A 107 -0.80 -6.78 -18.51
CA GLN A 107 0.04 -5.57 -18.57
C GLN A 107 0.86 -5.42 -17.30
N ARG A 108 0.25 -5.69 -16.13
CA ARG A 108 0.94 -5.63 -14.85
C ARG A 108 2.01 -6.72 -14.71
N SER A 109 1.73 -7.91 -15.24
CA SER A 109 2.69 -9.01 -15.28
C SER A 109 3.91 -8.62 -16.12
N LYS A 110 3.70 -8.12 -17.35
CA LYS A 110 4.77 -7.67 -18.25
C LYS A 110 5.53 -6.44 -17.75
N ALA A 111 4.87 -5.54 -17.03
CA ALA A 111 5.50 -4.36 -16.44
C ALA A 111 6.37 -4.72 -15.23
N SER A 112 6.09 -5.86 -14.59
CA SER A 112 7.01 -6.44 -13.60
C SER A 112 8.17 -7.05 -14.38
N ALA A 113 9.41 -6.69 -14.02
CA ALA A 113 10.61 -7.06 -14.78
C ALA A 113 10.66 -8.56 -15.15
N PRO A 114 11.28 -8.94 -16.28
CA PRO A 114 11.47 -10.35 -16.63
C PRO A 114 12.30 -11.04 -15.54
N GLY A 115 11.66 -11.93 -14.77
CA GLY A 115 12.26 -12.60 -13.61
C GLY A 115 11.91 -12.00 -12.24
N GLY A 116 11.17 -10.90 -12.18
CA GLY A 116 10.55 -10.39 -10.96
C GLY A 116 9.26 -11.15 -10.64
N LEU A 117 8.91 -11.29 -9.35
CA LEU A 117 7.60 -11.81 -8.96
C LEU A 117 6.52 -10.96 -9.66
N SER A 118 5.74 -11.58 -10.55
CA SER A 118 4.58 -10.96 -11.19
C SER A 118 3.76 -10.21 -10.13
N ALA A 119 3.68 -8.89 -10.23
CA ALA A 119 3.09 -8.05 -9.19
C ALA A 119 1.57 -8.26 -9.17
N GLY A 120 1.11 -9.25 -8.42
CA GLY A 120 -0.31 -9.54 -8.25
C GLY A 120 -1.08 -8.38 -7.64
N MET A 121 -2.38 -8.35 -7.91
CA MET A 121 -3.28 -7.30 -7.43
C MET A 121 -4.16 -7.81 -6.29
N LYS A 122 -4.49 -6.91 -5.37
CA LYS A 122 -5.45 -7.22 -4.31
C LYS A 122 -6.86 -7.20 -4.88
N ILE A 123 -7.68 -8.16 -4.47
CA ILE A 123 -9.10 -8.19 -4.90
C ILE A 123 -9.89 -6.95 -4.44
N SER A 124 -9.48 -6.31 -3.34
CA SER A 124 -10.13 -5.10 -2.84
C SER A 124 -9.98 -3.92 -3.80
N GLU A 125 -8.81 -3.80 -4.43
CA GLU A 125 -8.50 -2.74 -5.41
C GLU A 125 -9.28 -2.98 -6.71
N LEU A 126 -9.36 -4.25 -7.15
CA LEU A 126 -10.16 -4.63 -8.31
C LEU A 126 -11.66 -4.41 -8.07
N ARG A 127 -12.16 -4.70 -6.87
CA ARG A 127 -13.58 -4.50 -6.51
C ARG A 127 -13.97 -3.02 -6.48
N GLU A 128 -13.05 -2.13 -6.13
CA GLU A 128 -13.31 -0.68 -6.13
C GLU A 128 -13.54 -0.14 -7.56
N SER A 129 -12.92 -0.78 -8.56
CA SER A 129 -13.07 -0.41 -9.97
C SER A 129 -14.18 -1.19 -10.67
N TYR A 130 -14.39 -2.45 -10.29
CA TYR A 130 -15.38 -3.34 -10.87
C TYR A 130 -16.05 -4.22 -9.81
N ASP A 131 -17.33 -3.96 -9.53
CA ASP A 131 -18.08 -4.63 -8.45
C ASP A 131 -18.11 -6.16 -8.60
N HIS A 132 -18.22 -6.64 -9.85
CA HIS A 132 -18.26 -8.07 -10.19
C HIS A 132 -16.87 -8.70 -10.38
N ALA A 133 -15.79 -8.04 -9.94
CA ALA A 133 -14.43 -8.55 -10.12
C ALA A 133 -14.22 -9.91 -9.48
N ARG A 134 -14.88 -10.18 -8.35
CA ARG A 134 -14.77 -11.47 -7.67
C ARG A 134 -15.35 -12.60 -8.53
N ASP A 135 -16.55 -12.41 -9.06
CA ASP A 135 -17.24 -13.42 -9.85
C ASP A 135 -16.48 -13.69 -11.14
N ALA A 136 -16.03 -12.63 -11.82
CA ALA A 136 -15.20 -12.75 -13.03
C ALA A 136 -13.88 -13.51 -12.76
N VAL A 137 -13.19 -13.21 -11.66
CA VAL A 137 -11.96 -13.93 -11.28
C VAL A 137 -12.26 -15.39 -10.95
N GLU A 138 -13.36 -15.67 -10.25
CA GLU A 138 -13.79 -17.03 -9.98
C GLU A 138 -14.06 -17.79 -11.29
N ASP A 139 -14.75 -17.18 -12.25
CA ASP A 139 -15.01 -17.79 -13.57
C ASP A 139 -13.72 -18.09 -14.34
N PHE A 140 -12.75 -17.18 -14.33
CA PHE A 140 -11.43 -17.43 -14.95
C PHE A 140 -10.63 -18.55 -14.27
N THR A 141 -10.91 -18.83 -12.99
CA THR A 141 -10.25 -19.92 -12.24
C THR A 141 -10.94 -21.27 -12.38
N LYS A 142 -12.22 -21.28 -12.79
CA LYS A 142 -13.04 -22.49 -12.95
C LYS A 142 -12.70 -23.27 -14.22
N HIS A 143 -12.04 -22.66 -15.20
CA HIS A 143 -11.63 -23.37 -16.41
C HIS A 143 -10.76 -24.59 -16.03
N GLU A 144 -11.25 -25.77 -16.41
CA GLU A 144 -10.53 -27.04 -16.41
C GLU A 144 -10.17 -27.34 -17.87
N PRO A 145 -8.90 -27.69 -18.20
CA PRO A 145 -7.81 -28.11 -17.31
C PRO A 145 -7.16 -26.98 -16.49
N ARG A 146 -6.53 -27.31 -15.35
CA ARG A 146 -5.81 -26.33 -14.48
C ARG A 146 -4.75 -25.51 -15.24
N GLU A 147 -4.25 -26.08 -16.32
CA GLU A 147 -3.21 -25.58 -17.22
C GLU A 147 -3.68 -24.39 -18.08
N GLU A 148 -4.98 -24.30 -18.34
CA GLU A 148 -5.58 -23.22 -19.14
C GLU A 148 -6.09 -22.06 -18.29
N ARG A 149 -5.96 -22.16 -16.96
CA ARG A 149 -6.36 -21.09 -16.04
C ARG A 149 -5.62 -19.82 -16.42
N LYS A 150 -6.37 -18.84 -16.91
CA LYS A 150 -5.83 -17.54 -17.34
C LYS A 150 -5.32 -16.73 -16.15
N VAL A 151 -5.91 -16.99 -14.98
CA VAL A 151 -5.68 -16.24 -13.74
C VAL A 151 -5.35 -17.21 -12.61
N LEU A 152 -4.30 -16.90 -11.86
CA LEU A 152 -3.94 -17.59 -10.62
C LEU A 152 -4.41 -16.77 -9.43
N VAL A 153 -4.85 -17.46 -8.38
CA VAL A 153 -5.42 -16.80 -7.21
C VAL A 153 -4.80 -17.35 -5.93
N LEU A 154 -4.34 -16.44 -5.07
CA LEU A 154 -3.97 -16.78 -3.70
C LEU A 154 -5.20 -16.65 -2.81
N ARG A 155 -5.61 -17.79 -2.25
CA ARG A 155 -6.70 -17.89 -1.27
C ARG A 155 -6.13 -17.87 0.14
N GLY A 156 -6.84 -17.22 1.06
CA GLY A 156 -6.47 -17.23 2.48
C GLY A 156 -6.61 -18.64 3.07
N LEU A 157 -5.62 -19.08 3.84
CA LEU A 157 -5.59 -20.42 4.45
C LEU A 157 -6.80 -20.75 5.34
N LYS A 158 -7.39 -19.73 5.99
CA LYS A 158 -8.49 -19.92 6.96
C LYS A 158 -9.87 -19.76 6.35
N ASP A 159 -10.04 -18.75 5.50
CA ASP A 159 -11.36 -18.34 5.01
C ASP A 159 -11.63 -18.83 3.58
N GLY A 160 -10.61 -19.34 2.87
CA GLY A 160 -10.71 -19.71 1.45
C GLY A 160 -10.97 -18.53 0.51
N LEU A 161 -11.10 -17.31 1.04
CA LEU A 161 -11.38 -16.10 0.27
C LEU A 161 -10.17 -15.71 -0.59
N ILE A 162 -10.46 -15.27 -1.80
CA ILE A 162 -9.51 -14.71 -2.75
C ILE A 162 -8.91 -13.43 -2.15
N ARG A 163 -7.58 -13.36 -2.04
CA ARG A 163 -6.87 -12.17 -1.53
C ARG A 163 -6.08 -11.47 -2.64
N HIS A 164 -5.32 -12.23 -3.40
CA HIS A 164 -4.50 -11.72 -4.49
C HIS A 164 -4.77 -12.48 -5.78
N VAL A 165 -4.69 -11.75 -6.88
CA VAL A 165 -4.96 -12.20 -8.24
C VAL A 165 -3.72 -11.96 -9.10
N TYR A 166 -3.30 -12.98 -9.83
CA TYR A 166 -2.09 -12.97 -10.66
C TYR A 166 -2.44 -13.45 -12.07
N TRP A 167 -1.71 -12.92 -13.05
CA TRP A 167 -1.75 -13.45 -14.40
C TRP A 167 -0.99 -14.78 -14.47
N ASN A 168 -1.53 -15.78 -15.17
CA ASN A 168 -0.80 -17.01 -15.46
C ASN A 168 0.01 -16.85 -16.75
N GLU A 169 1.33 -16.72 -16.63
CA GLU A 169 2.25 -16.58 -17.77
C GLU A 169 2.59 -17.93 -18.42
N ILE A 170 2.57 -19.01 -17.64
CA ILE A 170 2.92 -20.36 -18.10
C ILE A 170 1.60 -21.10 -18.36
N ARG A 171 1.14 -21.08 -19.60
CA ARG A 171 -0.11 -21.73 -20.03
C ARG A 171 0.14 -22.78 -21.10
N GLY A 172 -0.67 -23.83 -21.11
CA GLY A 172 -0.68 -24.84 -22.17
C GLY A 172 0.43 -25.90 -22.03
N SER A 173 1.03 -26.30 -23.15
CA SER A 173 1.97 -27.43 -23.25
C SER A 173 3.21 -27.34 -22.36
N ASP A 174 3.55 -26.13 -21.91
CA ASP A 174 4.69 -25.84 -21.03
C ASP A 174 4.33 -26.03 -19.56
N SER A 175 3.05 -26.05 -19.21
CA SER A 175 2.56 -26.34 -17.85
C SER A 175 2.15 -27.82 -17.73
N LYS A 176 3.06 -28.75 -18.02
CA LYS A 176 2.76 -30.16 -17.75
C LYS A 176 2.61 -30.37 -16.25
N PRO A 177 1.48 -30.92 -15.77
CA PRO A 177 1.32 -31.21 -14.37
C PRO A 177 2.31 -32.31 -14.03
N VAL A 178 3.08 -32.08 -12.97
CA VAL A 178 3.94 -33.11 -12.40
C VAL A 178 3.04 -34.18 -11.78
N ASP A 179 3.38 -35.44 -12.00
CA ASP A 179 2.64 -36.59 -11.45
C ASP A 179 2.55 -36.50 -9.93
N ASP A 180 1.41 -36.91 -9.39
CA ASP A 180 1.17 -36.82 -7.94
C ASP A 180 2.13 -37.71 -7.15
N GLU A 181 2.54 -38.86 -7.71
CA GLU A 181 3.58 -39.73 -7.13
C GLU A 181 4.92 -38.98 -6.98
N PHE A 182 5.31 -38.19 -7.98
CA PHE A 182 6.54 -37.41 -7.89
C PHE A 182 6.43 -36.31 -6.83
N LYS A 183 5.27 -35.65 -6.71
CA LYS A 183 5.06 -34.64 -5.65
C LYS A 183 5.19 -35.27 -4.26
N GLU A 184 4.62 -36.44 -4.06
CA GLU A 184 4.72 -37.17 -2.79
C GLU A 184 6.17 -37.54 -2.46
N LEU A 185 6.91 -38.09 -3.43
CA LEU A 185 8.32 -38.41 -3.28
C LEU A 185 9.16 -37.17 -2.96
N TRP A 186 8.89 -36.06 -3.65
CA TRP A 186 9.57 -34.78 -3.42
C TRP A 186 9.32 -34.24 -2.02
N HIS A 187 8.08 -34.29 -1.53
CA HIS A 187 7.73 -33.85 -0.19
C HIS A 187 8.20 -34.80 0.92
N ALA A 188 8.36 -36.09 0.61
CA ALA A 188 8.89 -37.08 1.54
C ALA A 188 10.40 -36.93 1.79
N GLN A 189 11.14 -36.31 0.85
CA GLN A 189 12.57 -36.09 1.00
C GLN A 189 12.87 -35.09 2.12
N LYS A 190 13.55 -35.55 3.17
CA LYS A 190 13.99 -34.70 4.29
C LYS A 190 15.25 -33.94 3.88
N VAL A 191 15.13 -32.63 3.70
CA VAL A 191 16.28 -31.75 3.46
C VAL A 191 17.05 -31.60 4.79
N PRO A 192 18.37 -31.91 4.82
CA PRO A 192 19.21 -31.68 5.99
C PRO A 192 19.25 -30.21 6.41
N ASP A 193 19.53 -29.95 7.69
CA ASP A 193 19.68 -28.58 8.20
C ASP A 193 20.82 -27.85 7.47
N ALA A 194 20.75 -26.52 7.41
CA ALA A 194 21.63 -25.67 6.61
C ALA A 194 23.13 -25.87 6.93
N VAL A 195 23.46 -26.35 8.13
CA VAL A 195 24.83 -26.65 8.59
C VAL A 195 25.36 -27.98 8.05
N ASP A 196 24.49 -28.97 7.86
CA ASP A 196 24.86 -30.32 7.40
C ASP A 196 24.69 -30.51 5.89
N LEU A 197 23.90 -29.65 5.25
CA LEU A 197 23.72 -29.56 3.81
C LEU A 197 25.04 -29.45 3.01
N PRO A 198 26.02 -28.58 3.36
CA PRO A 198 27.32 -28.53 2.68
C PRO A 198 28.11 -29.84 2.77
N LYS A 199 28.03 -30.53 3.91
CA LYS A 199 28.76 -31.79 4.12
C LYS A 199 28.13 -32.93 3.32
N ALA A 200 26.80 -32.99 3.29
CA ALA A 200 26.06 -33.96 2.50
C ALA A 200 26.27 -33.74 0.98
N LEU A 201 26.26 -32.49 0.51
CA LEU A 201 26.55 -32.18 -0.89
C LEU A 201 28.00 -32.52 -1.28
N ALA A 202 28.97 -32.22 -0.40
CA ALA A 202 30.37 -32.55 -0.65
C ALA A 202 30.63 -34.06 -0.67
N ALA A 203 29.92 -34.84 0.15
CA ALA A 203 29.98 -36.30 0.14
C ALA A 203 29.48 -36.89 -1.20
N GLU A 204 28.51 -36.24 -1.83
CA GLU A 204 27.96 -36.60 -3.15
C GLU A 204 28.69 -35.90 -4.32
N GLY A 205 29.79 -35.19 -4.05
CA GLY A 205 30.61 -34.52 -5.07
C GLY A 205 29.98 -33.25 -5.68
N LEU A 206 28.91 -32.72 -5.10
CA LEU A 206 28.24 -31.50 -5.51
C LEU A 206 28.76 -30.29 -4.72
N GLN A 207 29.03 -29.18 -5.39
CA GLN A 207 29.37 -27.92 -4.73
C GLN A 207 28.10 -27.09 -4.52
N MET A 208 28.00 -26.43 -3.36
CA MET A 208 26.94 -25.45 -3.13
C MET A 208 27.05 -24.34 -4.18
N ALA A 209 25.95 -24.09 -4.90
CA ALA A 209 25.84 -22.89 -5.73
C ALA A 209 26.00 -21.67 -4.82
N LYS A 210 26.90 -20.75 -5.19
CA LYS A 210 27.09 -19.49 -4.46
C LYS A 210 25.74 -18.78 -4.39
N SER A 211 25.21 -18.63 -3.18
CA SER A 211 23.95 -17.92 -2.96
C SER A 211 24.18 -16.43 -3.22
N ASP A 212 23.49 -15.87 -4.21
CA ASP A 212 23.28 -14.43 -4.26
C ASP A 212 22.43 -14.04 -3.04
N GLU A 213 23.02 -13.20 -2.20
CA GLU A 213 22.53 -12.76 -0.90
C GLU A 213 21.34 -11.78 -1.05
N SER A 214 20.21 -12.25 -1.59
CA SER A 214 19.01 -11.40 -1.79
C SER A 214 17.68 -12.04 -1.38
N SER A 215 17.67 -13.25 -0.83
CA SER A 215 16.46 -13.83 -0.22
C SER A 215 16.73 -14.34 1.18
N ASN A 216 16.65 -13.44 2.15
CA ASN A 216 16.71 -13.78 3.56
C ASN A 216 15.28 -14.01 4.07
N PRO A 217 14.81 -15.25 4.33
CA PRO A 217 13.58 -15.47 5.07
C PRO A 217 13.88 -15.20 6.54
N ASN A 218 13.37 -14.07 7.05
CA ASN A 218 13.58 -13.62 8.43
C ASN A 218 13.16 -14.71 9.46
N PRO A 219 14.08 -15.29 10.25
CA PRO A 219 13.77 -16.36 11.19
C PRO A 219 13.19 -15.86 12.54
N GLN A 220 12.73 -14.60 12.62
CA GLN A 220 12.25 -14.02 13.89
C GLN A 220 10.74 -14.12 14.13
N ALA A 221 9.95 -14.77 13.27
CA ALA A 221 8.50 -14.90 13.48
C ALA A 221 8.08 -15.94 14.55
N ALA A 222 9.03 -16.52 15.29
CA ALA A 222 8.78 -17.51 16.33
C ALA A 222 9.32 -17.10 17.71
N ARG A 223 8.99 -15.90 18.21
CA ARG A 223 9.04 -15.63 19.66
C ARG A 223 7.81 -14.87 20.13
N GLY A 224 7.14 -15.50 21.10
CA GLY A 224 5.81 -15.17 21.56
C GLY A 224 5.65 -13.82 22.26
N ARG A 225 4.38 -13.46 22.32
CA ARG A 225 3.78 -12.33 23.04
C ARG A 225 4.28 -12.21 24.48
N GLY A 226 4.94 -11.09 24.79
CA GLY A 226 5.17 -10.63 26.17
C GLY A 226 4.60 -9.22 26.35
N ARG A 227 3.52 -9.10 27.11
CA ARG A 227 2.95 -7.83 27.59
C ARG A 227 3.97 -7.07 28.43
N GLY A 228 4.14 -5.77 28.20
CA GLY A 228 4.90 -4.89 29.08
C GLY A 228 4.60 -3.41 28.82
N ARG A 229 3.77 -2.81 29.68
CA ARG A 229 3.38 -1.40 29.69
C ARG A 229 4.56 -0.46 29.99
N GLY A 230 4.58 0.70 29.33
CA GLY A 230 4.58 1.98 30.04
C GLY A 230 5.90 2.74 30.24
N ARG A 231 5.93 3.95 29.65
CA ARG A 231 6.51 5.23 30.12
C ARG A 231 8.02 5.28 30.46
N GLY A 232 8.72 6.22 29.81
CA GLY A 232 9.96 6.78 30.37
C GLY A 232 10.76 7.63 29.40
N ARG A 233 10.56 8.95 29.47
CA ARG A 233 11.29 10.00 28.77
C ARG A 233 12.67 10.21 29.43
N GLY A 234 13.72 10.35 28.63
CA GLY A 234 14.97 11.05 29.00
C GLY A 234 16.20 10.18 29.28
N GLY A 235 17.34 10.59 28.70
CA GLY A 235 18.67 10.22 29.19
C GLY A 235 19.63 9.66 28.14
N PHE A 236 20.25 10.54 27.35
CA PHE A 236 21.56 10.27 26.77
C PHE A 236 22.54 9.99 27.92
N SER A 237 23.05 8.77 28.02
CA SER A 237 24.20 8.45 28.87
C SER A 237 24.97 7.30 28.24
N GLY A 238 26.26 7.53 28.01
CA GLY A 238 27.15 6.70 27.20
C GLY A 238 27.19 5.25 27.68
N ARG A 239 26.82 4.32 26.80
CA ARG A 239 27.08 2.90 27.01
C ARG A 239 28.54 2.64 26.72
N LYS A 240 29.32 2.43 27.78
CA LYS A 240 30.67 1.85 27.72
C LYS A 240 30.57 0.51 26.98
N VAL A 241 31.18 0.43 25.80
CA VAL A 241 31.27 -0.81 25.03
C VAL A 241 32.23 -1.74 25.76
N LYS A 242 31.72 -2.88 26.21
CA LYS A 242 32.51 -3.91 26.89
C LYS A 242 33.19 -4.75 25.80
N VAL A 243 34.41 -4.38 25.42
CA VAL A 243 35.23 -5.17 24.49
C VAL A 243 35.63 -6.47 25.19
N GLN A 244 35.30 -7.61 24.60
CA GLN A 244 35.71 -8.93 25.12
C GLN A 244 37.08 -9.29 24.54
N ASN A 245 37.97 -9.79 25.41
CA ASN A 245 39.34 -10.20 25.11
C ASN A 245 39.36 -11.47 24.24
N THR A 246 39.23 -11.33 22.94
CA THR A 246 39.57 -12.42 22.01
C THR A 246 40.51 -12.03 20.88
N HIS A 247 40.70 -10.74 20.54
CA HIS A 247 41.68 -10.29 19.52
C HIS A 247 42.49 -9.04 19.94
N LEU A 248 42.99 -8.99 21.19
CA LEU A 248 43.85 -7.89 21.69
C LEU A 248 45.33 -8.29 21.82
N GLU A 249 45.81 -9.19 20.96
CA GLU A 249 47.26 -9.43 20.84
C GLU A 249 47.85 -8.40 19.87
N GLY A 250 48.64 -7.46 20.41
CA GLY A 250 49.47 -6.53 19.62
C GLY A 250 49.02 -5.07 19.58
N VAL A 251 47.95 -4.67 20.27
CA VAL A 251 47.51 -3.26 20.34
C VAL A 251 48.02 -2.61 21.63
N ASP A 252 49.04 -1.76 21.51
CA ASP A 252 49.55 -0.93 22.60
C ASP A 252 48.65 0.31 22.80
N LEU A 253 47.76 0.23 23.79
CA LEU A 253 46.80 1.29 24.14
C LEU A 253 47.42 2.44 24.95
N SER A 254 48.75 2.49 25.08
CA SER A 254 49.45 3.55 25.83
C SER A 254 49.82 4.77 25.00
N LYS A 255 49.58 4.75 23.68
CA LYS A 255 49.87 5.87 22.78
C LYS A 255 48.60 6.47 22.22
N ASP A 256 48.22 7.63 22.74
CA ASP A 256 47.27 8.52 22.08
C ASP A 256 47.98 9.15 20.87
N TYR A 257 47.55 8.80 19.65
CA TYR A 257 47.93 9.53 18.46
C TYR A 257 47.07 10.80 18.40
N VAL A 258 47.72 11.97 18.53
CA VAL A 258 47.15 13.31 18.31
C VAL A 258 47.20 13.66 16.83
#